data_AF-A0A645C687-F1
#
_entry.id   AF-A0A645C687-F1
#
_cell.length_a   1.000
_cell.length_b   1.000
_cell.length_c   1.000
_cell.angle_alpha   90.00
_cell.angle_beta   90.00
_cell.angle_gamma   90.00
#
_symmetry.space_group_name_H-M   'P 1'
#
loop_
_entity.id
_entity.type
_entity.pdbx_description
1 polymer ?
#
loop_
_entity_poly.entity_id
_entity_poly.type
_entity_poly.pdbx_seq_one_letter_code
_entity_poly.pdbx_strand_id
1 'polypeptide(L)'
;MILAQDVDVVGIDEAQFFDDGLSDVCNYLAKRGIRVIVAGLDMDYLGKPFGPMPALLSIAEYVTKVHAVCMICGGLAQYSHRIVVNDKRVLLGEKDSYQPLCRSCYLEAMDKGSDLT
;
A
#
# COMPACT_ATOMS: atom_id res chain seq x y z
N MET A 1 11.99 22.75 -1.49
CA MET A 1 11.86 21.96 -2.73
C MET A 1 13.24 21.84 -3.35
N ILE A 2 13.93 20.70 -3.14
CA ILE A 2 15.20 20.44 -3.83
C ILE A 2 14.81 19.93 -5.22
N LEU A 3 14.86 20.81 -6.22
CA LEU A 3 14.74 20.42 -7.61
C LEU A 3 16.08 19.80 -8.01
N ALA A 4 16.13 18.48 -8.01
CA ALA A 4 17.22 17.72 -8.59
C ALA A 4 17.31 18.03 -10.09
N GLN A 5 18.28 18.87 -10.48
CA GLN A 5 18.43 19.26 -11.89
C GLN A 5 19.17 18.20 -12.73
N ASP A 6 19.76 17.18 -12.09
CA ASP A 6 20.52 16.11 -12.74
C ASP A 6 20.16 14.71 -12.19
N VAL A 7 18.87 14.36 -12.18
CA VAL A 7 18.44 13.01 -11.74
C VAL A 7 17.61 12.35 -12.83
N ASP A 8 18.04 11.14 -13.23
CA ASP A 8 17.35 10.31 -14.21
C ASP A 8 16.18 9.53 -13.60
N VAL A 9 16.27 9.17 -12.31
CA VAL A 9 15.31 8.30 -11.63
C VAL A 9 15.01 8.79 -10.21
N VAL A 10 13.72 8.88 -9.85
CA VAL A 10 13.25 9.18 -8.50
C VAL A 10 12.48 7.97 -7.95
N GLY A 11 12.91 7.48 -6.79
CA GLY A 11 12.21 6.43 -6.03
C GLY A 11 11.43 7.01 -4.85
N ILE A 12 10.16 6.63 -4.71
CA ILE A 12 9.29 7.01 -3.61
C ILE A 12 8.82 5.71 -2.96
N ASP A 13 9.18 5.49 -1.70
CA ASP A 13 8.75 4.33 -0.91
C ASP A 13 7.68 4.75 0.10
N GLU A 14 6.85 3.80 0.52
CA GLU A 14 5.74 3.99 1.45
C GLU A 14 4.78 5.14 1.06
N ALA A 15 4.50 5.24 -0.24
CA ALA A 15 3.76 6.33 -0.86
C ALA A 15 2.35 6.58 -0.27
N GLN A 16 1.74 5.56 0.33
CA GLN A 16 0.43 5.67 0.98
C GLN A 16 0.39 6.66 2.15
N PHE A 17 1.55 7.04 2.72
CA PHE A 17 1.64 8.01 3.82
C PHE A 17 1.78 9.47 3.35
N PHE A 18 1.93 9.71 2.06
CA PHE A 18 1.94 11.05 1.50
C PHE A 18 0.51 11.59 1.29
N ASP A 19 0.40 12.88 1.03
CA ASP A 19 -0.87 13.52 0.68
C ASP A 19 -1.25 13.32 -0.79
N ASP A 20 -2.47 13.76 -1.13
CA ASP A 20 -3.03 13.65 -2.49
C ASP A 20 -2.26 14.47 -3.53
N GLY A 21 -1.37 15.38 -3.11
CA GLY A 21 -0.49 16.14 -4.01
C GLY A 21 0.62 15.30 -4.63
N LEU A 22 0.88 14.09 -4.14
CA LEU A 22 1.94 13.22 -4.65
C LEU A 22 1.73 12.88 -6.14
N SER A 23 0.49 12.69 -6.60
CA SER A 23 0.22 12.42 -8.01
C SER A 23 0.62 13.57 -8.93
N ASP A 24 0.45 14.81 -8.49
CA ASP A 24 0.85 15.99 -9.25
C ASP A 24 2.38 16.12 -9.33
N VAL A 25 3.07 15.80 -8.22
CA VAL A 25 4.54 15.77 -8.19
C VAL A 25 5.09 14.69 -9.12
N CYS A 26 4.53 13.48 -9.09
CA CYS A 26 4.92 12.39 -9.99
C CYS A 26 4.74 12.80 -11.46
N ASN A 27 3.58 13.37 -11.80
CA ASN A 27 3.31 13.88 -13.15
C ASN A 27 4.28 15.00 -13.56
N TYR A 28 4.62 15.91 -12.66
CA TYR A 28 5.56 16.98 -12.92
C TYR A 28 6.96 16.45 -13.24
N LEU A 29 7.44 15.46 -12.48
CA LEU A 29 8.74 14.82 -12.70
C LEU A 29 8.76 14.02 -14.00
N ALA A 30 7.74 13.21 -14.26
CA ALA A 30 7.62 12.41 -15.48
C ALA A 30 7.60 13.28 -16.75
N LYS A 31 6.90 14.42 -16.73
CA LYS A 31 6.89 15.40 -17.84
C LYS A 31 8.27 15.98 -18.17
N ARG A 32 9.20 15.97 -17.21
CA ARG A 32 10.57 16.45 -17.38
C ARG A 32 11.53 15.34 -17.85
N GLY A 33 11.02 14.16 -18.17
CA GLY A 33 11.81 13.01 -18.62
C GLY A 33 12.42 12.20 -17.47
N ILE A 34 12.05 12.48 -16.22
CA ILE A 34 12.55 11.74 -15.05
C ILE A 34 11.70 10.49 -14.85
N ARG A 35 12.34 9.33 -14.72
CA ARG A 35 11.63 8.09 -14.40
C ARG A 35 11.24 8.08 -12.92
N VAL A 36 9.96 8.00 -12.63
CA VAL A 36 9.45 7.92 -11.25
C VAL A 36 9.05 6.49 -10.93
N ILE A 37 9.55 5.93 -9.83
CA ILE A 37 9.19 4.60 -9.31
C ILE A 37 8.55 4.81 -7.95
N VAL A 38 7.29 4.39 -7.82
CA VAL A 38 6.51 4.53 -6.59
C VAL A 38 6.22 3.14 -6.02
N ALA A 39 6.51 2.94 -4.75
CA ALA A 39 6.16 1.76 -3.97
C ALA A 39 5.28 2.16 -2.79
N GLY A 40 4.29 1.32 -2.48
CA GLY A 40 3.38 1.57 -1.37
C GLY A 40 2.24 0.54 -1.29
N LEU A 41 1.49 0.60 -0.20
CA LEU A 41 0.31 -0.24 0.04
C LEU A 41 -0.90 0.35 -0.70
N ASP A 42 -1.50 -0.41 -1.61
CA ASP A 42 -2.70 0.02 -2.34
C ASP A 42 -3.98 -0.04 -1.49
N MET A 43 -3.98 -0.86 -0.44
CA MET A 43 -5.08 -1.00 0.51
C MET A 43 -4.60 -0.95 1.96
N ASP A 44 -5.46 -0.44 2.85
CA ASP A 44 -5.25 -0.53 4.30
C ASP A 44 -5.66 -1.92 4.85
N TYR A 45 -5.50 -2.10 6.17
CA TYR A 45 -5.82 -3.37 6.84
C TYR A 45 -7.32 -3.75 6.81
N LEU A 46 -8.20 -2.79 6.47
CA LEU A 46 -9.63 -3.00 6.28
C LEU A 46 -9.98 -3.32 4.81
N GLY A 47 -8.98 -3.39 3.92
CA GLY A 47 -9.16 -3.60 2.49
C GLY A 47 -9.70 -2.36 1.77
N LYS A 48 -9.60 -1.17 2.36
CA LYS A 48 -9.99 0.10 1.72
C LYS A 48 -8.80 0.72 1.00
N PRO A 49 -9.02 1.47 -0.10
CA PRO A 49 -7.93 2.16 -0.78
C PRO A 49 -7.14 3.08 0.16
N PHE A 50 -5.81 3.08 0.05
CA PHE A 50 -4.93 3.78 1.00
C PHE A 50 -4.23 4.98 0.37
N GLY A 51 -4.55 6.18 0.88
CA GLY A 51 -3.81 7.41 0.59
C GLY A 51 -3.88 7.76 -0.90
N PRO A 52 -2.81 8.31 -1.49
CA PRO A 52 -2.78 8.72 -2.89
C PRO A 52 -2.64 7.54 -3.87
N MET A 53 -2.49 6.30 -3.38
CA MET A 53 -2.23 5.13 -4.22
C MET A 53 -3.27 4.92 -5.33
N PRO A 54 -4.59 5.09 -5.11
CA PRO A 54 -5.57 4.92 -6.18
C PRO A 54 -5.38 5.91 -7.32
N ALA A 55 -5.04 7.16 -7.00
CA ALA A 55 -4.75 8.18 -8.01
C ALA A 55 -3.47 7.81 -8.77
N LEU A 56 -2.40 7.44 -8.06
CA LEU A 56 -1.12 7.03 -8.64
C LEU A 56 -1.26 5.82 -9.58
N LEU A 57 -2.04 4.81 -9.18
CA LEU A 57 -2.34 3.63 -10.00
C LEU A 57 -3.11 3.97 -11.28
N SER A 58 -3.94 5.02 -11.26
CA SER A 58 -4.73 5.42 -12.42
C SER A 58 -3.95 6.19 -13.48
N ILE A 59 -2.89 6.90 -13.07
CA ILE A 59 -2.07 7.73 -13.98
C ILE A 59 -0.76 7.07 -14.42
N ALA A 60 -0.30 6.04 -13.71
CA ALA A 60 1.00 5.41 -13.98
C ALA A 60 1.01 4.65 -15.32
N GLU A 61 2.11 4.76 -16.06
CA GLU A 61 2.32 4.01 -17.31
C GLU A 61 2.48 2.50 -17.06
N TYR A 62 3.03 2.13 -15.90
CA TYR A 62 3.23 0.73 -15.50
C TYR A 62 2.77 0.52 -14.07
N VAL A 63 1.94 -0.51 -13.87
CA VAL A 63 1.45 -0.92 -12.55
C VAL A 63 1.81 -2.39 -12.33
N THR A 64 2.56 -2.67 -11.27
CA THR A 64 2.84 -4.03 -10.81
C THR A 64 2.25 -4.21 -9.42
N LYS A 65 1.23 -5.06 -9.30
CA LYS A 65 0.67 -5.45 -8.01
C LYS A 65 1.35 -6.73 -7.53
N VAL A 66 2.10 -6.61 -6.44
CA VAL A 66 2.79 -7.74 -5.82
C VAL A 66 1.89 -8.43 -4.81
N HIS A 67 2.06 -9.74 -4.66
CA HIS A 67 1.30 -10.56 -3.73
C HIS A 67 2.22 -11.31 -2.79
N ALA A 68 1.78 -11.47 -1.56
CA ALA A 68 2.44 -12.31 -0.57
C ALA A 68 1.86 -13.75 -0.63
N VAL A 69 2.32 -14.60 0.29
CA VAL A 69 1.77 -15.94 0.50
C VAL A 69 0.84 -15.91 1.72
N CYS A 70 -0.36 -16.46 1.59
CA CYS A 70 -1.34 -16.53 2.66
C CYS A 70 -0.83 -17.42 3.79
N MET A 71 -0.77 -16.89 5.01
CA MET A 71 -0.26 -17.65 6.16
C MET A 71 -1.23 -18.74 6.66
N ILE A 72 -2.49 -18.72 6.24
CA ILE A 72 -3.50 -19.73 6.62
C ILE A 72 -3.51 -20.89 5.62
N CYS A 73 -3.59 -20.60 4.31
CA CYS A 73 -3.82 -21.63 3.29
C CYS A 73 -2.70 -21.78 2.25
N GLY A 74 -1.65 -20.96 2.29
CA GLY A 74 -0.55 -20.97 1.32
C GLY A 74 -0.89 -20.40 -0.07
N GLY A 75 -2.14 -19.96 -0.29
CA GLY A 75 -2.56 -19.32 -1.54
C GLY A 75 -2.00 -17.89 -1.72
N LEU A 76 -2.38 -17.24 -2.81
CA LEU A 76 -1.99 -15.86 -3.10
C LEU A 76 -2.67 -14.87 -2.12
N ALA A 77 -1.87 -14.11 -1.38
CA ALA A 77 -2.34 -13.13 -0.41
C ALA A 77 -2.44 -11.72 -0.98
N GLN A 78 -3.56 -11.06 -0.67
CA GLN A 78 -3.87 -9.70 -1.11
C GLN A 78 -4.11 -8.75 0.07
N TYR A 79 -4.45 -9.27 1.25
CA TYR A 79 -4.86 -8.46 2.41
C TYR A 79 -3.80 -8.49 3.50
N SER A 80 -3.54 -7.34 4.11
CA SER A 80 -2.72 -7.21 5.32
C SER A 80 -3.63 -7.23 6.54
N HIS A 81 -3.94 -8.42 7.06
CA HIS A 81 -4.82 -8.58 8.22
C HIS A 81 -4.09 -8.20 9.51
N ARG A 82 -4.66 -7.28 10.30
CA ARG A 82 -4.11 -6.89 11.60
C ARG A 82 -4.49 -7.91 12.67
N ILE A 83 -3.50 -8.43 13.41
CA ILE A 83 -3.71 -9.44 14.47
C ILE A 83 -3.73 -8.87 15.89
N VAL A 84 -3.33 -7.62 16.08
CA VAL A 84 -3.36 -6.94 17.38
C VAL A 84 -4.60 -6.05 17.53
N VAL A 85 -5.21 -6.10 18.72
CA VAL A 85 -6.32 -5.21 19.09
C VAL A 85 -5.73 -3.84 19.44
N ASN A 86 -5.56 -2.99 18.44
CA ASN A 86 -5.17 -1.60 18.61
C ASN A 86 -5.84 -0.72 17.55
N ASP A 87 -6.58 0.30 17.99
CA ASP A 87 -7.37 1.20 17.14
C ASP A 87 -6.52 2.24 16.39
N LYS A 88 -5.19 2.23 16.55
CA LYS A 88 -4.32 3.14 15.80
C LYS A 88 -4.30 2.74 14.33
N ARG A 89 -4.71 3.65 13.45
CA ARG A 89 -4.74 3.45 11.99
C ARG A 89 -3.37 3.06 11.41
N VAL A 90 -2.27 3.50 12.03
CA VAL A 90 -0.90 3.21 11.59
C VAL A 90 -0.07 2.64 12.74
N LEU A 91 0.51 1.46 12.53
CA LEU A 91 1.54 0.85 13.38
C LEU A 91 2.79 0.71 12.51
N LEU A 92 3.77 1.60 12.69
CA LEU A 92 5.02 1.56 11.94
C LEU A 92 5.95 0.52 12.59
N GLY A 93 6.44 -0.44 11.79
CA GLY A 93 7.59 -1.27 12.17
C GLY A 93 7.33 -2.56 12.95
N GLU A 94 6.08 -2.94 13.20
CA GLU A 94 5.77 -4.18 13.94
C GLU A 94 5.35 -5.30 12.98
N LYS A 95 6.31 -6.15 12.59
CA LYS A 95 6.04 -7.39 11.83
C LYS A 95 5.07 -8.32 12.56
N ASP A 96 5.02 -8.22 13.88
CA ASP A 96 4.18 -9.04 14.75
C ASP A 96 2.72 -8.54 14.85
N SER A 97 2.37 -7.48 14.11
CA SER A 97 1.05 -6.86 14.16
C SER A 97 0.19 -7.14 12.92
N TYR A 98 0.75 -7.74 11.86
CA TYR A 98 0.03 -8.05 10.61
C TYR A 98 0.40 -9.40 10.01
N GLN A 99 -0.58 -10.05 9.36
CA GLN A 99 -0.38 -11.26 8.58
C GLN A 99 -0.97 -11.11 7.16
N PRO A 100 -0.27 -11.55 6.10
CA PRO A 100 -0.81 -11.57 4.75
C PRO A 100 -1.81 -12.70 4.59
N LEU A 101 -3.03 -12.37 4.15
CA LEU A 101 -4.11 -13.33 3.91
C LEU A 101 -4.65 -13.25 2.47
N CYS A 102 -5.10 -14.39 1.95
CA CYS A 102 -5.96 -14.43 0.78
C CYS A 102 -7.36 -13.91 1.13
N ARG A 103 -8.19 -13.66 0.10
CA ARG A 103 -9.53 -13.08 0.29
C ARG A 103 -10.43 -13.91 1.21
N SER A 104 -10.51 -15.22 1.01
CA SER A 104 -11.38 -16.08 1.81
C SER A 104 -10.95 -16.10 3.28
N CYS A 105 -9.68 -16.35 3.54
CA CYS A 105 -9.13 -16.38 4.89
C CYS A 105 -9.23 -15.02 5.60
N TYR A 106 -9.12 -13.90 4.87
CA TYR A 106 -9.34 -12.56 5.41
C TYR A 106 -10.79 -12.36 5.86
N LEU A 107 -11.78 -12.71 5.02
CA LEU A 107 -13.19 -12.57 5.37
C LEU A 107 -13.56 -13.44 6.58
N GLU A 108 -13.10 -14.70 6.60
CA GLU A 108 -13.31 -15.59 7.75
C GLU A 108 -12.70 -15.05 9.05
N ALA A 109 -11.52 -14.42 8.98
CA ALA A 109 -10.87 -13.82 10.13
C ALA A 109 -11.61 -12.56 10.62
N MET A 110 -12.19 -11.77 9.70
CA MET A 110 -13.00 -10.60 10.03
C MET A 110 -14.34 -10.98 10.68
N ASP A 111 -15.01 -12.01 10.16
CA ASP A 111 -16.30 -12.49 10.70
C ASP A 111 -16.15 -13.03 12.14
N LYS A 112 -15.07 -13.79 12.40
CA LYS A 112 -14.75 -14.27 13.76
C LYS A 112 -14.43 -13.14 14.74
N GLY A 113 -13.94 -12.00 14.24
CA GLY A 113 -13.67 -10.80 15.05
C GLY A 113 -14.96 -10.06 15.46
N SER A 114 -16.03 -10.14 14.67
CA SER A 114 -17.33 -9.51 14.98
C SER A 114 -18.16 -10.27 16.02
N ASP A 115 -17.87 -11.55 16.27
CA ASP A 115 -18.54 -12.35 17.31
C ASP A 115 -17.96 -12.13 18.72
N LEU A 116 -16.95 -11.26 18.86
CA LEU A 116 -16.29 -10.90 20.13
C LEU A 116 -16.75 -9.54 20.69
N THR A 117 -17.80 -8.93 20.12
CA THR A 117 -18.45 -7.70 20.60
C THR A 117 -19.88 -7.93 21.03
#